data_AF-A3YZY8-F1
#
_entry.id   AF-A3YZY8-F1
#
_cell.length_a   1.000
_cell.length_b   1.000
_cell.length_c   1.000
_cell.angle_alpha   90.00
_cell.angle_beta   90.00
_cell.angle_gamma   90.00
#
_symmetry.space_group_name_H-M   'P 1'
#
loop_
_entity.id
_entity.type
_entity.pdbx_description
1 polymer ?
#
loop_
_entity_poly.entity_id
_entity_poly.type
_entity_poly.pdbx_seq_one_letter_code
_entity_poly.pdbx_strand_id
1 'polypeptide(L)'
;MMAPLQSGSAPLLLSAASLVLGVISPWCPPLEARTMPPPPKTPVTIYQPDGDTCRADHLLKAYQSQLLQFADQPPQVLQRLRQMQLELGEASLKRCANENRISREEADRIWRELQRQPLPGSQPP
;
A
#
# COMPACT_ATOMS: atom_id res chain seq x y z
N MET A 1 -7.51 -42.58 27.05
CA MET A 1 -7.82 -42.50 28.49
C MET A 1 -7.53 -41.05 28.89
N MET A 2 -8.51 -40.16 28.76
CA MET A 2 -9.45 -39.70 29.81
C MET A 2 -8.86 -38.56 30.67
N ALA A 3 -9.41 -37.36 30.49
CA ALA A 3 -9.29 -36.21 31.39
C ALA A 3 -10.10 -36.44 32.69
N PRO A 4 -9.96 -35.58 33.73
CA PRO A 4 -10.99 -34.54 33.91
C PRO A 4 -10.57 -33.19 34.57
N LEU A 5 -11.34 -32.16 34.17
CA LEU A 5 -11.93 -30.99 34.87
C LEU A 5 -11.49 -30.55 36.30
N GLN A 6 -11.32 -29.24 36.47
CA GLN A 6 -12.02 -28.35 37.44
C GLN A 6 -11.48 -26.90 37.29
N SER A 7 -12.24 -25.88 36.87
CA SER A 7 -13.42 -25.25 37.50
C SER A 7 -13.15 -24.72 38.91
N GLY A 8 -12.99 -23.39 39.03
CA GLY A 8 -12.80 -22.69 40.29
C GLY A 8 -13.34 -21.27 40.18
N SER A 9 -14.53 -21.09 40.75
CA SER A 9 -15.36 -19.89 40.74
C SER A 9 -15.09 -18.98 41.95
N ALA A 10 -15.51 -17.72 41.80
CA ALA A 10 -15.98 -16.76 42.84
C ALA A 10 -14.94 -15.83 43.51
N PRO A 11 -15.36 -14.69 44.13
CA PRO A 11 -16.70 -14.07 44.19
C PRO A 11 -16.76 -12.58 43.76
N LEU A 12 -17.98 -12.14 43.45
CA LEU A 12 -18.42 -10.75 43.54
C LEU A 12 -18.48 -10.31 45.01
N LEU A 13 -17.82 -9.21 45.37
CA LEU A 13 -18.23 -8.40 46.52
C LEU A 13 -18.17 -6.91 46.18
N LEU A 14 -19.35 -6.31 46.20
CA LEU A 14 -19.59 -4.87 46.20
C LEU A 14 -18.87 -4.19 47.37
N SER A 15 -18.31 -3.01 47.13
CA SER A 15 -18.27 -1.96 48.15
C SER A 15 -18.39 -0.60 47.51
N ALA A 16 -19.29 0.17 48.11
CA ALA A 16 -19.85 1.40 47.63
C ALA A 16 -18.98 2.62 47.94
N ALA A 17 -19.27 3.69 47.18
CA ALA A 17 -19.18 5.08 47.57
C ALA A 17 -17.78 5.71 47.74
N SER A 18 -17.45 6.60 46.78
CA SER A 18 -17.42 8.03 47.09
C SER A 18 -17.53 8.84 45.81
N LEU A 19 -18.72 9.42 45.61
CA LEU A 19 -18.99 10.50 44.68
C LEU A 19 -18.14 11.72 45.09
N VAL A 20 -17.10 12.03 44.33
CA VAL A 20 -16.63 13.40 44.25
C VAL A 20 -17.26 13.98 43.00
N LEU A 21 -18.44 14.60 43.18
CA LEU A 21 -18.94 15.57 42.21
C LEU A 21 -17.88 16.65 42.09
N GLY A 22 -17.09 16.59 41.01
CA GLY A 22 -16.33 17.73 40.55
C GLY A 22 -17.34 18.86 40.30
N VAL A 23 -17.25 19.89 41.14
CA VAL A 23 -17.93 21.18 40.93
C VAL A 23 -17.65 21.62 39.50
N ILE A 24 -18.66 21.44 38.65
CA ILE A 24 -18.73 22.06 37.32
C ILE A 24 -18.92 23.54 37.59
N SER A 25 -17.81 24.27 37.54
CA SER A 25 -17.85 25.73 37.56
C SER A 25 -18.67 26.20 36.36
N PRO A 26 -19.73 27.00 36.54
CA PRO A 26 -20.64 27.40 35.46
C PRO A 26 -20.04 28.44 34.49
N TRP A 27 -18.71 28.65 34.53
CA TRP A 27 -18.03 29.71 33.79
C TRP A 27 -17.15 29.26 32.63
N CYS A 28 -17.14 27.98 32.28
CA CYS A 28 -16.58 27.59 30.98
C CYS A 28 -17.65 27.77 29.91
N PRO A 29 -17.54 28.76 29.01
CA PRO A 29 -18.39 28.78 27.83
C PRO A 29 -18.16 27.49 27.05
N PRO A 30 -19.20 26.88 26.47
CA PRO A 30 -19.02 25.72 25.60
C PRO A 30 -18.05 26.13 24.49
N LEU A 31 -17.00 25.33 24.29
CA LEU A 31 -16.14 25.45 23.11
C LEU A 31 -17.00 25.08 21.91
N GLU A 32 -17.52 26.09 21.24
CA GLU A 32 -18.31 25.94 20.03
C GLU A 32 -17.37 25.41 18.95
N ALA A 33 -17.46 24.11 18.67
CA ALA A 33 -16.76 23.49 17.57
C ALA A 33 -17.24 24.19 16.29
N ARG A 34 -16.44 25.14 15.79
CA ARG A 34 -16.70 25.80 14.52
C ARG A 34 -16.90 24.72 13.49
N THR A 35 -18.13 24.58 12.99
CA THR A 35 -18.44 23.67 11.90
C THR A 35 -17.73 24.18 10.67
N MET A 36 -16.50 23.69 10.45
CA MET A 36 -15.79 24.03 9.23
C MET A 36 -16.56 23.42 8.06
N PRO A 37 -16.77 24.19 6.97
CA PRO A 37 -17.35 23.62 5.77
C PRO A 37 -16.49 22.43 5.32
N PRO A 38 -17.10 21.37 4.75
CA PRO A 38 -16.34 20.25 4.24
C PRO A 38 -15.34 20.76 3.19
N PRO A 39 -14.12 20.19 3.14
CA PRO A 39 -13.14 20.60 2.15
C PRO A 39 -13.74 20.45 0.75
N PRO A 40 -13.42 21.37 -0.18
CA PRO A 40 -13.91 21.28 -1.54
C PRO A 40 -13.47 19.94 -2.14
N LYS A 41 -14.40 19.25 -2.82
CA LYS A 41 -14.08 18.00 -3.51
C LYS A 41 -13.23 18.32 -4.73
N THR A 42 -11.92 18.13 -4.63
CA THR A 42 -11.02 18.22 -5.80
C THR A 42 -11.33 17.07 -6.76
N PRO A 43 -11.54 17.32 -8.05
CA PRO A 43 -11.71 16.24 -9.02
C PRO A 43 -10.42 15.42 -9.14
N VAL A 44 -10.54 14.10 -8.96
CA VAL A 44 -9.43 13.17 -9.18
C VAL A 44 -9.35 12.86 -10.67
N THR A 45 -8.25 13.26 -11.31
CA THR A 45 -7.97 12.86 -12.69
C THR A 45 -7.24 11.53 -12.68
N ILE A 46 -7.89 10.48 -13.18
CA ILE A 46 -7.27 9.17 -13.33
C ILE A 46 -6.52 9.15 -14.66
N TYR A 47 -5.20 9.05 -14.62
CA TYR A 47 -4.38 8.88 -15.82
C TYR A 47 -4.82 7.63 -16.58
N GLN A 48 -5.06 7.75 -17.89
CA GLN A 48 -5.32 6.62 -18.78
C GLN A 48 -4.09 6.39 -19.67
N PRO A 49 -3.44 5.21 -19.60
CA PRO A 49 -2.31 4.91 -20.47
C PRO A 49 -2.76 4.85 -21.93
N ASP A 50 -2.02 5.53 -22.79
CA ASP A 50 -2.19 5.43 -24.24
C ASP A 50 -1.61 4.10 -24.77
N GLY A 51 -1.83 3.82 -26.06
CA GLY A 51 -1.34 2.60 -26.69
C GLY A 51 0.19 2.48 -26.65
N ASP A 52 0.91 3.58 -26.81
CA ASP A 52 2.38 3.60 -26.81
C ASP A 52 2.94 3.30 -25.41
N THR A 53 2.29 3.79 -24.36
CA THR A 53 2.64 3.52 -22.96
C THR A 53 2.55 2.03 -22.64
N CYS A 54 1.60 1.32 -23.26
CA CYS A 54 1.40 -0.12 -23.05
C CYS A 54 2.25 -1.02 -23.95
N ARG A 55 3.04 -0.46 -24.88
CA ARG A 55 3.90 -1.27 -25.76
C ARG A 55 5.00 -1.96 -24.96
N ALA A 56 5.26 -3.22 -25.30
CA ALA A 56 6.26 -4.06 -24.64
C ALA A 56 7.63 -3.36 -24.55
N ASP A 57 8.15 -2.86 -25.67
CA ASP A 57 9.47 -2.21 -25.73
C ASP A 57 9.56 -0.98 -24.81
N HIS A 58 8.47 -0.21 -24.72
CA HIS A 58 8.41 1.00 -23.90
C HIS A 58 8.37 0.63 -22.42
N LEU A 59 7.53 -0.33 -22.03
CA LEU A 59 7.43 -0.80 -20.65
C LEU A 59 8.77 -1.39 -20.19
N LEU A 60 9.34 -2.33 -20.94
CA LEU A 60 10.60 -2.98 -20.58
C LEU A 60 11.74 -1.98 -20.41
N LYS A 61 11.87 -1.03 -21.35
CA LYS A 61 12.89 0.02 -21.30
C LYS A 61 12.66 0.99 -20.15
N ALA A 62 11.40 1.40 -19.90
CA ALA A 62 11.06 2.29 -18.81
C ALA A 62 11.44 1.66 -17.46
N TYR A 63 11.03 0.41 -17.22
CA TYR A 63 11.38 -0.33 -16.01
C TYR A 63 12.90 -0.46 -15.82
N GLN A 64 13.63 -0.84 -16.87
CA GLN A 64 15.09 -0.94 -16.79
C GLN A 64 15.74 0.43 -16.47
N SER A 65 15.31 1.49 -17.16
CA SER A 65 15.86 2.83 -17.00
C SER A 65 15.63 3.43 -15.61
N GLN A 66 14.50 3.09 -14.96
CA GLN A 66 14.19 3.58 -13.62
C GLN A 66 15.16 3.02 -12.58
N LEU A 67 15.49 1.72 -12.64
CA LEU A 67 16.42 1.14 -11.68
C LEU A 67 17.87 1.60 -11.90
N LEU A 68 18.25 1.90 -13.15
CA LEU A 68 19.58 2.42 -13.47
C LEU A 68 19.91 3.73 -12.75
N GLN A 69 18.91 4.57 -12.45
CA GLN A 69 19.10 5.82 -11.69
C GLN A 69 19.58 5.59 -10.25
N PHE A 70 19.47 4.35 -9.76
CA PHE A 70 19.85 3.95 -8.42
C PHE A 70 21.03 2.98 -8.42
N ALA A 71 21.77 2.85 -9.53
CA ALA A 71 22.82 1.84 -9.68
C ALA A 71 23.90 1.88 -8.58
N ASP A 72 24.15 3.04 -7.97
CA ASP A 72 25.12 3.23 -6.88
C ASP A 72 24.59 2.83 -5.49
N GLN A 73 23.33 2.40 -5.39
CA GLN A 73 22.71 2.02 -4.11
C GLN A 73 23.18 0.63 -3.64
N PRO A 74 23.14 0.38 -2.31
CA PRO A 74 23.46 -0.93 -1.77
C PRO A 74 22.59 -2.06 -2.36
N PRO A 75 23.10 -3.30 -2.47
CA PRO A 75 22.37 -4.42 -3.09
C PRO A 75 21.00 -4.68 -2.47
N GLN A 76 20.86 -4.51 -1.14
CA GLN A 76 19.61 -4.70 -0.43
C GLN A 76 18.55 -3.66 -0.83
N VAL A 77 18.97 -2.41 -1.07
CA VAL A 77 18.10 -1.33 -1.53
C VAL A 77 17.66 -1.61 -2.97
N LEU A 78 18.58 -2.00 -3.84
CA LEU A 78 18.27 -2.36 -5.22
C LEU A 78 17.28 -3.53 -5.30
N GLN A 79 17.46 -4.55 -4.47
CA GLN A 79 16.53 -5.68 -4.39
C GLN A 79 15.13 -5.23 -3.92
N ARG A 80 15.05 -4.30 -2.95
CA ARG A 80 13.75 -3.78 -2.50
C ARG A 80 13.08 -2.91 -3.56
N LEU A 81 13.82 -2.02 -4.21
CA LEU A 81 13.33 -1.20 -5.32
C LEU A 81 12.81 -2.09 -6.45
N ARG A 82 13.55 -3.16 -6.76
CA ARG A 82 13.14 -4.15 -7.75
C ARG A 82 11.82 -4.83 -7.41
N GLN A 83 11.65 -5.24 -6.15
CA GLN A 83 10.40 -5.85 -5.71
C GLN A 83 9.21 -4.89 -5.88
N MET A 84 9.34 -3.64 -5.44
CA MET A 84 8.28 -2.63 -5.62
C MET A 84 7.99 -2.38 -7.10
N GLN A 85 9.04 -2.32 -7.91
CA GLN A 85 8.91 -2.10 -9.35
C GLN A 85 8.14 -3.24 -10.02
N LEU A 86 8.37 -4.48 -9.62
CA LEU A 86 7.62 -5.63 -10.10
C LEU A 86 6.14 -5.53 -9.68
N GLU A 87 5.84 -5.22 -8.41
CA GLU A 87 4.44 -5.05 -7.96
C GLU A 87 3.68 -3.99 -8.78
N LEU A 88 4.32 -2.85 -9.05
CA LEU A 88 3.77 -1.79 -9.90
C LEU A 88 3.67 -2.22 -11.37
N GLY A 89 4.64 -3.00 -11.85
CA GLY A 89 4.66 -3.62 -13.18
C GLY A 89 3.47 -4.51 -13.43
N GLU A 90 3.18 -5.41 -12.51
CA GLU A 90 2.05 -6.32 -12.61
C GLU A 90 0.72 -5.56 -12.69
N ALA A 91 0.53 -4.56 -11.83
CA ALA A 91 -0.67 -3.73 -11.83
C ALA A 91 -0.83 -2.95 -13.15
N SER A 92 0.25 -2.40 -13.68
CA SER A 92 0.26 -1.64 -14.93
C SER A 92 -0.07 -2.53 -16.13
N LEU A 93 0.52 -3.72 -16.20
CA LEU A 93 0.25 -4.71 -17.25
C LEU A 93 -1.20 -5.21 -17.22
N LYS A 94 -1.72 -5.51 -16.02
CA LYS A 94 -3.14 -5.87 -15.85
C LYS A 94 -4.06 -4.77 -16.36
N ARG A 95 -3.72 -3.50 -16.10
CA ARG A 95 -4.49 -2.37 -16.59
C ARG A 95 -4.45 -2.24 -18.11
N CYS A 96 -3.27 -2.32 -18.71
CA CYS A 96 -3.12 -2.31 -20.17
C CYS A 96 -3.93 -3.42 -20.86
N ALA A 97 -3.96 -4.63 -20.27
CA ALA A 97 -4.77 -5.72 -20.78
C ALA A 97 -6.28 -5.47 -20.60
N ASN A 98 -6.72 -4.95 -19.45
CA ASN A 98 -8.12 -4.64 -19.19
C ASN A 98 -8.66 -3.52 -20.09
N GLU A 99 -7.81 -2.57 -20.49
CA GLU A 99 -8.14 -1.49 -21.42
C GLU A 99 -7.98 -1.91 -22.90
N ASN A 100 -7.74 -3.20 -23.18
CA ASN A 100 -7.54 -3.78 -24.52
C ASN A 100 -6.40 -3.12 -25.31
N ARG A 101 -5.37 -2.59 -24.63
CA ARG A 101 -4.17 -2.04 -25.26
C ARG A 101 -3.18 -3.12 -25.66
N ILE A 102 -3.17 -4.24 -24.93
CA ILE A 102 -2.40 -5.46 -25.19
C ILE A 102 -3.25 -6.68 -24.84
N SER A 103 -2.88 -7.86 -25.34
CA SER A 103 -3.54 -9.11 -24.93
C SER A 103 -3.10 -9.55 -23.54
N ARG A 104 -3.86 -10.45 -22.89
CA ARG A 104 -3.48 -11.02 -21.58
C ARG A 104 -2.20 -11.85 -21.70
N GLU A 105 -2.07 -12.62 -22.77
CA GLU A 105 -0.91 -13.45 -23.05
C GLU A 105 0.34 -12.60 -23.28
N GLU A 106 0.18 -11.45 -23.93
CA GLU A 106 1.24 -10.47 -24.11
C GLU A 106 1.65 -9.82 -22.77
N ALA A 107 0.68 -9.43 -21.94
CA ALA A 107 0.94 -8.93 -20.60
C ALA A 107 1.74 -9.96 -19.76
N ASP A 108 1.36 -11.23 -19.78
CA ASP A 108 2.05 -12.32 -19.07
C ASP A 108 3.45 -12.60 -19.63
N ARG A 109 3.64 -12.44 -20.95
CA ARG A 109 4.96 -12.53 -21.58
C ARG A 109 5.87 -11.41 -21.08
N ILE A 110 5.40 -10.17 -21.11
CA ILE A 110 6.15 -8.99 -20.66
C ILE A 110 6.45 -9.12 -19.16
N TRP A 111 5.50 -9.58 -18.35
CA TRP A 111 5.70 -9.79 -16.92
C TRP A 111 6.83 -10.78 -16.62
N ARG A 112 6.86 -11.93 -17.30
CA ARG A 112 7.95 -12.92 -17.17
C ARG A 112 9.28 -12.39 -17.66
N GLU A 113 9.28 -11.54 -18.67
CA GLU A 113 10.49 -10.89 -19.15
C GLU A 113 11.01 -9.87 -18.15
N LEU A 114 10.12 -9.04 -17.58
CA LEU A 114 10.45 -8.13 -16.49
C LEU A 114 11.10 -8.91 -15.37
N GLN A 115 10.50 -9.96 -14.82
CA GLN A 115 11.05 -10.74 -13.70
C GLN A 115 12.48 -11.28 -13.94
N ARG A 116 12.83 -11.56 -15.19
CA ARG A 116 14.15 -12.09 -15.58
C ARG A 116 15.23 -11.02 -15.76
N GLN A 117 14.88 -9.74 -15.80
CA GLN A 117 15.89 -8.69 -15.96
C GLN A 117 16.82 -8.65 -14.73
N PRO A 118 18.14 -8.49 -14.96
CA PRO A 118 19.13 -8.44 -13.89
C PRO A 118 19.02 -7.13 -13.09
N LEU A 119 19.51 -7.16 -11.85
CA LEU A 119 19.68 -5.94 -11.06
C LEU A 119 20.82 -5.09 -11.65
N PRO A 120 20.72 -3.76 -11.68
CA PRO A 120 21.86 -2.90 -12.00
C PRO A 120 23.07 -3.27 -11.13
N GLY A 121 24.26 -3.32 -11.74
CA GLY A 121 25.50 -3.65 -11.02
C GLY A 121 25.69 -5.13 -10.65
N SER A 122 24.75 -6.02 -11.01
CA SER A 122 24.88 -7.47 -10.79
C SER A 122 25.51 -8.24 -11.95
N GLN A 123 25.80 -7.57 -13.08
CA GLN A 123 26.55 -8.15 -14.18
C GLN A 123 28.07 -8.03 -13.92
N PRO A 124 28.84 -9.12 -14.03
CA PRO A 124 30.29 -9.03 -14.06
C PRO A 124 30.75 -8.25 -15.30
N PRO A 125 31.90 -7.54 -15.23
CA PRO A 125 32.45 -6.79 -16.35
C PRO A 125 32.78 -7.65 -17.57
#